data_AF-A0A7V1A883-F1
#
_entry.id   AF-A0A7V1A883-F1
#
_cell.length_a   1.000
_cell.length_b   1.000
_cell.length_c   1.000
_cell.angle_alpha   90.00
_cell.angle_beta   90.00
_cell.angle_gamma   90.00
#
_symmetry.space_group_name_H-M   'P 1'
#
loop_
_entity.id
_entity.type
_entity.pdbx_description
1 polymer ?
#
loop_
_entity_poly.entity_id
_entity_poly.type
_entity_poly.pdbx_seq_one_letter_code
_entity_poly.pdbx_strand_id
1 'polypeptide(L)' 'NQDMKSICDRLNGTPRKCLGWRTPTEAFREELMKLR' A
#
# COMPACT_ATOMS: atom_id res chain seq x y z
N ASN A 1 9.31 -14.64 10.59
CA ASN A 1 8.28 -14.44 9.54
C ASN A 1 7.12 -13.53 9.95
N GLN A 2 6.62 -13.58 11.19
CA GLN A 2 5.55 -12.66 11.62
C GLN A 2 6.01 -11.18 11.65
N ASP A 3 7.28 -10.92 11.97
CA ASP A 3 7.82 -9.55 12.02
C ASP A 3 7.83 -8.89 10.65
N MET A 4 8.25 -9.62 9.61
CA MET A 4 8.22 -9.12 8.23
C MET A 4 6.80 -8.79 7.79
N LYS A 5 5.83 -9.63 8.15
CA LYS A 5 4.41 -9.35 7.84
C LYS A 5 3.94 -8.08 8.54
N SER A 6 4.23 -7.93 9.83
CA SER A 6 3.87 -6.73 10.60
C SER A 6 4.50 -5.45 10.02
N ILE A 7 5.76 -5.53 9.60
CA ILE A 7 6.44 -4.41 8.92
C ILE A 7 5.75 -4.08 7.60
N CYS A 8 5.48 -5.07 6.75
CA CYS A 8 4.79 -4.86 5.48
C CYS A 8 3.39 -4.27 5.67
N ASP A 9 2.61 -4.79 6.62
CA ASP A 9 1.26 -4.30 6.92
C ASP A 9 1.32 -2.81 7.33
N ARG A 10 2.28 -2.44 8.19
CA ARG A 10 2.49 -1.05 8.59
C ARG A 10 2.93 -0.18 7.41
N LEU A 11 3.90 -0.63 6.62
CA LEU A 11 4.43 0.14 5.49
C LEU A 11 3.36 0.41 4.42
N ASN A 12 2.54 -0.60 4.12
CA ASN A 12 1.50 -0.55 3.09
C ASN A 12 0.21 0.12 3.56
N GLY A 13 -0.05 0.17 4.86
CA GLY A 13 -1.19 0.87 5.45
C GLY A 13 -0.93 2.34 5.84
N THR A 14 0.31 2.84 5.70
CA THR A 14 0.60 4.23 6.08
C THR A 14 0.51 5.17 4.87
N PRO A 15 -0.25 6.28 4.97
CA PRO A 15 -0.29 7.33 3.96
C PRO A 15 1.08 7.87 3.53
N ARG A 16 1.22 8.23 2.25
CA ARG A 16 2.44 8.83 1.69
C ARG A 16 2.12 10.11 0.93
N LYS A 17 2.86 11.19 1.21
CA LYS A 17 2.71 12.48 0.51
C LYS A 17 2.86 12.35 -1.01
N CYS A 18 3.78 11.52 -1.48
CA CYS A 18 4.00 11.28 -2.92
C CYS A 18 2.84 10.54 -3.61
N LEU A 19 1.92 9.92 -2.84
CA LEU A 19 0.72 9.27 -3.36
C LEU A 19 -0.54 10.15 -3.20
N GLY A 20 -0.37 11.43 -2.88
CA GLY A 20 -1.49 12.32 -2.54
C GLY A 20 -2.12 11.99 -1.20
N TRP A 21 -1.31 11.54 -0.23
CA TRP A 21 -1.75 11.06 1.08
C TRP A 21 -2.60 9.78 1.06
N ARG A 22 -2.58 9.03 -0.03
CA ARG A 22 -3.08 7.64 -0.08
C ARG A 22 -2.04 6.66 0.45
N THR A 23 -2.51 5.49 0.86
CA THR A 23 -1.67 4.36 1.24
C THR A 23 -1.18 3.61 -0.01
N PRO A 24 -0.02 2.92 0.06
CA PRO A 24 0.41 2.03 -1.02
C PRO A 24 -0.64 0.99 -1.42
N THR A 25 -1.39 0.43 -0.46
CA THR A 25 -2.47 -0.52 -0.75
C THR A 25 -3.60 0.08 -1.59
N GLU A 26 -4.03 1.32 -1.29
CA GLU A 26 -5.07 2.01 -2.06
C GLU A 26 -4.58 2.33 -3.47
N ALA A 27 -3.39 2.90 -3.61
CA ALA A 27 -2.81 3.25 -4.91
C ALA A 27 -2.63 2.01 -5.80
N PHE A 28 -2.19 0.89 -5.24
CA PHE A 28 -1.96 -0.32 -6.01
C PHE A 28 -3.25 -1.01 -6.46
N ARG A 29 -4.34 -0.94 -5.66
CA ARG A 29 -5.64 -1.50 -6.06
C ARG A 29 -6.17 -0.85 -7.35
N GLU A 30 -5.95 0.44 -7.53
CA GLU A 30 -6.34 1.14 -8.77
C GLU A 30 -5.55 0.63 -9.98
N GLU A 31 -4.24 0.42 -9.84
CA GLU A 31 -3.41 -0.16 -10.92
C GLU A 31 -3.82 -1.59 -11.26
N LEU A 32 -4.16 -2.42 -10.25
CA LEU A 32 -4.69 -3.77 -10.48
C LEU A 32 -6.02 -3.75 -11.26
N MET A 33 -6.88 -2.75 -11.03
CA MET A 33 -8.13 -2.60 -11.79
C MET A 33 -7.88 -2.26 -13.27
N LYS A 34 -6.77 -1.59 -13.60
CA LYS A 34 -6.40 -1.29 -14.99
C LYS A 34 -5.88 -2.50 -15.77
N LEU A 35 -5.46 -3.56 -15.06
CA LEU A 35 -4.98 -4.81 -15.66
C LEU A 35 -6.11 -5.81 -15.96
N ARG A 36 -7.37 -5.44 -15.72
CA ARG A 36 -8.56 -6.25 -16.03
C ARG A 36 -9.11 -5.97 -17.41
#